data_AF-A0A812H3P8-F1
#
_entry.id   AF-A0A812H3P8-F1
#
_cell.length_a   1.000
_cell.length_b   1.000
_cell.length_c   1.000
_cell.angle_alpha   90.00
_cell.angle_beta   90.00
_cell.angle_gamma   90.00
#
_symmetry.space_group_name_H-M   'P 1'
#
loop_
_entity.id
_entity.type
_entity.pdbx_description
1 polymer ?
#
loop_
_entity_poly.entity_id
_entity_poly.type
_entity_poly.pdbx_seq_one_letter_code
_entity_poly.pdbx_strand_id
1 'polypeptide(L)'
;MGDPKASPKGLHDQLRVEFIGDSITAGWVVLNSPGSYINQNQSGEDIFQTWDRRLADAWGTADWRAVARTGIAIFPYQAYGLQFYGIRDRFLCSEYSFSQCCRLPWDFGRWQADVVVINVGTNDYIPINPLKPEARNFQAGYEQLLAAVRAKYPGALIFCLMPLAYTCDADSRYDALYQGLTEAVRGAQDEMIQLHTTGTREAPWLNCITDYVDRIHPTVAGGRKFAERLLPVLTPDVRRFFPQKCGGSGPRCEQDLATPSPTRQTSSETTTAASETSAAATTASSETTTAATTGRPSSSAPAGGAECCYPDCADAQKVCNTESESPFCTSSPANCRQCGGELCSGQGSQTTASPTVPTTAVPTTAVPTTVPSTSAAGTTTRPGSTSTPAGGAECCYPDCADSQKVCNTERDSPFCTSSAANCRQCGGELCLTRAIFP
;
A
#
# COMPACT_ATOMS: atom_id res chain seq x y z
N MET A 1 24.51 32.34 -24.26
CA MET A 1 23.33 31.79 -24.97
C MET A 1 22.83 30.66 -24.09
N GLY A 2 21.63 30.78 -23.53
CA GLY A 2 21.04 29.68 -22.75
C GLY A 2 20.71 28.53 -23.69
N ASP A 3 21.02 27.31 -23.28
CA ASP A 3 20.63 26.10 -24.02
C ASP A 3 19.13 26.15 -24.35
N PRO A 4 18.71 25.76 -25.56
CA PRO A 4 17.30 25.66 -25.89
C PRO A 4 16.69 24.55 -25.05
N LYS A 5 16.06 24.94 -23.94
CA LYS A 5 15.29 24.04 -23.09
C LYS A 5 14.16 23.47 -23.96
N ALA A 6 14.09 22.13 -24.07
CA ALA A 6 13.03 21.47 -24.81
C ALA A 6 11.66 22.00 -24.35
N SER A 7 10.77 22.28 -25.30
CA SER A 7 9.40 22.72 -25.00
C SER A 7 8.70 21.67 -24.10
N PRO A 8 7.91 22.09 -23.11
CA PRO A 8 7.18 21.15 -22.24
C PRO A 8 6.29 20.24 -23.08
N LYS A 9 6.31 18.93 -22.79
CA LYS A 9 5.40 17.96 -23.41
C LYS A 9 3.95 18.32 -23.09
N GLY A 10 3.03 18.15 -24.05
CA GLY A 10 1.60 18.20 -23.76
C GLY A 10 1.23 17.12 -22.74
N LEU A 11 0.20 17.35 -21.92
CA LEU A 11 -0.21 16.39 -20.86
C LEU A 11 -0.49 14.98 -21.40
N HIS A 12 -0.99 14.86 -22.63
CA HIS A 12 -1.24 13.57 -23.28
C HIS A 12 0.04 12.82 -23.70
N ASP A 13 1.15 13.54 -23.89
CA ASP A 13 2.45 13.01 -24.30
C ASP A 13 3.37 12.71 -23.10
N GLN A 14 2.94 13.10 -21.89
CA GLN A 14 3.61 12.77 -20.64
C GLN A 14 3.20 11.37 -20.17
N LEU A 15 4.05 10.76 -19.35
CA LEU A 15 3.67 9.56 -18.60
C LEU A 15 2.57 9.91 -17.60
N ARG A 16 1.55 9.06 -17.50
CA ARG A 16 0.60 9.06 -16.39
C ARG A 16 1.04 8.03 -15.38
N VAL A 17 1.30 8.48 -14.15
CA VAL A 17 1.89 7.63 -13.12
C VAL A 17 1.00 7.61 -11.90
N GLU A 18 0.65 6.43 -11.41
CA GLU A 18 -0.05 6.28 -10.15
C GLU A 18 0.78 5.55 -9.10
N PHE A 19 0.89 6.13 -7.93
CA PHE A 19 1.54 5.53 -6.77
C PHE A 19 0.48 4.97 -5.83
N ILE A 20 0.57 3.69 -5.51
CA ILE A 20 -0.30 3.02 -4.55
C ILE A 20 0.53 2.68 -3.33
N GLY A 21 0.15 3.14 -2.15
CA GLY A 21 1.04 3.00 -1.00
C GLY A 21 0.42 3.23 0.37
N ASP A 22 1.29 3.22 1.38
CA ASP A 22 0.94 3.46 2.76
C ASP A 22 1.39 4.86 3.26
N SER A 23 1.69 5.00 4.54
CA SER A 23 2.21 6.23 5.13
C SER A 23 3.50 6.72 4.47
N ILE A 24 4.33 5.82 3.95
CA ILE A 24 5.60 6.16 3.29
C ILE A 24 5.34 6.92 1.99
N THR A 25 4.34 6.51 1.22
CA THR A 25 3.90 7.18 -0.02
C THR A 25 3.06 8.43 0.29
N ALA A 26 2.24 8.40 1.33
CA ALA A 26 1.47 9.58 1.76
C ALA A 26 2.36 10.72 2.29
N GLY A 27 3.60 10.39 2.69
CA GLY A 27 4.56 11.34 3.24
C GLY A 27 4.35 11.61 4.72
N TRP A 28 3.74 10.68 5.46
CA TRP A 28 3.57 10.80 6.91
C TRP A 28 4.90 11.14 7.57
N VAL A 29 4.91 12.22 8.36
CA VAL A 29 6.06 12.74 9.13
C VAL A 29 7.35 12.99 8.34
N VAL A 30 7.31 13.03 7.00
CA VAL A 30 8.49 13.18 6.14
C VAL A 30 9.33 14.43 6.46
N LEU A 31 8.69 15.48 6.99
CA LEU A 31 9.33 16.75 7.38
C LEU A 31 10.03 16.68 8.75
N ASN A 32 9.80 15.63 9.52
CA ASN A 32 10.38 15.49 10.84
C ASN A 32 11.86 15.09 10.76
N SER A 33 12.60 15.40 11.82
CA SER A 33 14.03 15.04 11.90
C SER A 33 14.22 13.55 12.20
N PRO A 34 15.35 12.95 11.78
CA PRO A 34 15.68 11.57 12.16
C PRO A 34 15.61 11.37 13.68
N GLY A 35 15.02 10.26 14.11
CA GLY A 35 14.84 9.93 15.53
C GLY A 35 13.72 10.68 16.24
N SER A 36 12.83 11.36 15.53
CA SER A 36 11.67 12.06 16.11
C SER A 36 10.49 11.09 16.31
N TYR A 37 10.57 10.23 17.32
CA TYR A 37 9.54 9.23 17.65
C TYR A 37 8.33 9.80 18.40
N ILE A 38 8.44 11.01 18.97
CA ILE A 38 7.41 11.61 19.82
C ILE A 38 6.67 12.75 19.10
N ASN A 39 5.41 12.95 19.44
CA ASN A 39 4.55 14.04 18.94
C ASN A 39 4.42 14.12 17.41
N GLN A 40 4.60 12.99 16.73
CA GLN A 40 4.31 12.83 15.31
C GLN A 40 2.83 13.14 15.03
N ASN A 41 2.57 14.00 14.05
CA ASN A 41 1.23 14.44 13.69
C ASN A 41 1.19 14.93 12.23
N GLN A 42 0.01 15.31 11.74
CA GLN A 42 -0.20 15.68 10.33
C GLN A 42 0.65 16.90 9.89
N SER A 43 1.14 17.75 10.79
CA SER A 43 2.00 18.88 10.42
C SER A 43 3.34 18.44 9.81
N GLY A 44 3.75 17.20 10.04
CA GLY A 44 4.96 16.62 9.44
C GLY A 44 4.73 15.97 8.08
N GLU A 45 3.48 15.88 7.61
CA GLU A 45 3.10 15.21 6.37
C GLU A 45 3.18 16.15 5.17
N ASP A 46 3.92 15.77 4.13
CA ASP A 46 4.00 16.52 2.86
C ASP A 46 4.35 15.60 1.68
N ILE A 47 3.36 15.28 0.86
CA ILE A 47 3.52 14.44 -0.34
C ILE A 47 4.47 15.05 -1.38
N PHE A 48 4.73 16.36 -1.36
CA PHE A 48 5.67 16.96 -2.31
C PHE A 48 7.14 16.75 -1.92
N GLN A 49 7.41 16.22 -0.73
CA GLN A 49 8.77 15.91 -0.25
C GLN A 49 9.12 14.42 -0.32
N THR A 50 8.20 13.58 -0.81
CA THR A 50 8.35 12.12 -0.84
C THR A 50 9.13 11.61 -2.05
N TRP A 51 9.42 10.31 -2.03
CA TRP A 51 10.16 9.61 -3.07
C TRP A 51 9.37 9.51 -4.40
N ASP A 52 8.05 9.32 -4.32
CA ASP A 52 7.15 9.19 -5.45
C ASP A 52 7.01 10.50 -6.22
N ARG A 53 6.91 11.64 -5.52
CA ARG A 53 7.00 12.96 -6.17
C ARG A 53 8.30 13.12 -6.98
N ARG A 54 9.42 12.63 -6.43
CA ARG A 54 10.73 12.72 -7.09
C ARG A 54 10.83 11.81 -8.32
N LEU A 55 10.20 10.63 -8.28
CA LEU A 55 10.07 9.78 -9.47
C LEU A 55 9.25 10.48 -10.56
N ALA A 56 8.10 11.08 -10.21
CA ALA A 56 7.29 11.83 -11.15
C ALA A 56 8.08 12.99 -11.80
N ASP A 57 8.86 13.74 -11.02
CA ASP A 57 9.73 14.80 -11.53
C ASP A 57 10.82 14.28 -12.47
N ALA A 58 11.49 13.19 -12.10
CA ALA A 58 12.55 12.57 -12.90
C ALA A 58 12.03 11.94 -14.20
N TRP A 59 10.77 11.50 -14.20
CA TRP A 59 10.07 11.03 -15.39
C TRP A 59 9.40 12.16 -16.18
N GLY A 60 9.53 13.41 -15.73
CA GLY A 60 9.08 14.59 -16.44
C GLY A 60 7.56 14.65 -16.59
N THR A 61 6.82 14.14 -15.60
CA THR A 61 5.35 14.19 -15.59
C THR A 61 4.79 15.12 -14.52
N ALA A 62 3.81 15.91 -14.93
CA ALA A 62 2.95 16.68 -14.04
C ALA A 62 1.60 15.96 -13.76
N ASP A 63 1.27 14.90 -14.51
CA ASP A 63 0.01 14.14 -14.41
C ASP A 63 0.25 12.82 -13.65
N TRP A 64 0.58 12.96 -12.37
CA TRP A 64 0.78 11.84 -11.44
C TRP A 64 -0.27 11.87 -10.32
N ARG A 65 -0.52 10.70 -9.73
CA ARG A 65 -1.51 10.50 -8.67
C ARG A 65 -0.96 9.61 -7.59
N ALA A 66 -1.49 9.75 -6.38
CA ALA A 66 -1.19 8.84 -5.29
C ALA A 66 -2.48 8.39 -4.60
N VAL A 67 -2.65 7.08 -4.46
CA VAL A 67 -3.61 6.46 -3.56
C VAL A 67 -2.83 5.90 -2.38
N ALA A 68 -2.73 6.70 -1.32
CA ALA A 68 -1.93 6.35 -0.16
C ALA A 68 -2.59 6.75 1.16
N ARG A 69 -2.35 5.96 2.21
CA ARG A 69 -2.90 6.23 3.54
C ARG A 69 -2.04 5.61 4.65
N THR A 70 -1.80 6.38 5.69
CA THR A 70 -1.18 5.89 6.94
C THR A 70 -1.94 4.69 7.52
N GLY A 71 -1.22 3.61 7.81
CA GLY A 71 -1.79 2.38 8.36
C GLY A 71 -2.59 1.54 7.36
N ILE A 72 -2.52 1.81 6.05
CA ILE A 72 -3.14 0.92 5.07
C ILE A 72 -2.27 -0.30 4.81
N ALA A 73 -2.90 -1.46 4.67
CA ALA A 73 -2.24 -2.75 4.54
C ALA A 73 -2.77 -3.49 3.30
N ILE A 74 -2.23 -4.66 3.00
CA ILE A 74 -2.86 -5.57 2.03
C ILE A 74 -4.19 -6.06 2.59
N PHE A 75 -4.23 -6.41 3.88
CA PHE A 75 -5.43 -6.89 4.55
C PHE A 75 -5.99 -5.92 5.58
N PRO A 76 -7.33 -5.83 5.70
CA PRO A 76 -7.92 -5.15 6.84
C PRO A 76 -7.64 -5.93 8.13
N TYR A 77 -7.35 -5.22 9.21
CA TYR A 77 -7.20 -5.81 10.53
C TYR A 77 -7.49 -4.79 11.64
N GLN A 78 -7.71 -5.28 12.86
CA GLN A 78 -7.84 -4.43 14.04
C GLN A 78 -6.63 -4.57 14.97
N ALA A 79 -6.11 -3.44 15.44
CA ALA A 79 -5.05 -3.38 16.43
C ALA A 79 -5.22 -2.12 17.30
N TYR A 80 -5.05 -2.25 18.61
CA TYR A 80 -5.14 -1.14 19.56
C TYR A 80 -6.45 -0.32 19.48
N GLY A 81 -7.57 -0.99 19.18
CA GLY A 81 -8.87 -0.34 19.00
C GLY A 81 -9.00 0.48 17.71
N LEU A 82 -8.03 0.37 16.80
CA LEU A 82 -8.02 1.03 15.49
C LEU A 82 -8.26 0.00 14.38
N GLN A 83 -8.98 0.43 13.34
CA GLN A 83 -9.19 -0.34 12.12
C GLN A 83 -8.14 0.06 11.06
N PHE A 84 -7.39 -0.92 10.60
CA PHE A 84 -6.51 -0.87 9.45
C PHE A 84 -7.30 -1.40 8.25
N TYR A 85 -7.22 -0.74 7.10
CA TYR A 85 -7.99 -1.12 5.91
C TYR A 85 -7.09 -1.71 4.83
N GLY A 86 -7.68 -2.54 3.97
CA GLY A 86 -7.01 -3.06 2.77
C GLY A 86 -6.90 -2.01 1.67
N ILE A 87 -5.73 -1.89 1.05
CA ILE A 87 -5.46 -0.91 -0.02
C ILE A 87 -6.31 -1.15 -1.27
N ARG A 88 -6.59 -2.42 -1.61
CA ARG A 88 -7.37 -2.80 -2.79
C ARG A 88 -8.71 -2.07 -2.85
N ASP A 89 -9.44 -2.05 -1.74
CA ASP A 89 -10.77 -1.46 -1.69
C ASP A 89 -10.72 0.08 -1.70
N ARG A 90 -9.60 0.68 -1.29
CA ARG A 90 -9.40 2.14 -1.32
C ARG A 90 -8.94 2.64 -2.67
N PHE A 91 -8.14 1.85 -3.38
CA PHE A 91 -7.78 2.09 -4.77
C PHE A 91 -9.00 2.25 -5.68
N LEU A 92 -10.08 1.52 -5.40
CA LEU A 92 -11.30 1.59 -6.20
C LEU A 92 -12.16 2.85 -5.94
N CYS A 93 -11.76 3.71 -4.99
CA CYS A 93 -12.55 4.84 -4.54
C CYS A 93 -12.01 6.19 -4.99
N SER A 94 -12.93 7.11 -5.25
CA SER A 94 -12.60 8.52 -5.52
C SER A 94 -12.29 9.32 -4.25
N GLU A 95 -12.75 8.84 -3.09
CA GLU A 95 -12.51 9.46 -1.79
C GLU A 95 -12.18 8.40 -0.74
N TYR A 96 -11.34 8.77 0.22
CA TYR A 96 -11.09 7.92 1.38
C TYR A 96 -12.28 7.95 2.34
N SER A 97 -12.61 6.79 2.90
CA SER A 97 -13.65 6.66 3.91
C SER A 97 -13.20 5.72 5.02
N PHE A 98 -13.56 6.03 6.26
CA PHE A 98 -13.47 5.07 7.38
C PHE A 98 -14.61 4.05 7.36
N SER A 99 -15.57 4.17 6.45
CA SER A 99 -16.46 3.06 6.16
C SER A 99 -15.67 1.98 5.42
N GLN A 100 -15.91 0.71 5.71
CA GLN A 100 -15.37 -0.40 4.92
C GLN A 100 -15.77 -0.30 3.44
N CYS A 101 -16.87 0.41 3.17
CA CYS A 101 -17.43 0.67 1.87
C CYS A 101 -16.74 1.77 1.08
N CYS A 102 -16.67 1.54 -0.24
CA CYS A 102 -16.42 2.56 -1.24
C CYS A 102 -17.71 3.29 -1.60
N ARG A 103 -18.02 4.42 -0.94
CA ARG A 103 -19.28 5.15 -1.20
C ARG A 103 -19.33 5.80 -2.58
N LEU A 104 -18.18 6.22 -3.08
CA LEU A 104 -18.06 6.86 -4.38
C LEU A 104 -16.93 6.19 -5.18
N PRO A 105 -17.26 5.19 -6.02
CA PRO A 105 -16.28 4.52 -6.87
C PRO A 105 -15.56 5.52 -7.79
N TRP A 106 -14.26 5.30 -8.01
CA TRP A 106 -13.50 6.07 -8.98
C TRP A 106 -13.82 5.61 -10.41
N ASP A 107 -14.09 6.56 -11.31
CA ASP A 107 -14.25 6.29 -12.73
C ASP A 107 -12.89 6.27 -13.43
N PHE A 108 -12.34 5.07 -13.56
CA PHE A 108 -11.08 4.81 -14.26
C PHE A 108 -11.13 5.10 -15.77
N GLY A 109 -12.31 5.27 -16.38
CA GLY A 109 -12.42 5.71 -17.77
C GLY A 109 -11.93 7.15 -17.98
N ARG A 110 -11.88 7.95 -16.91
CA ARG A 110 -11.43 9.36 -16.95
C ARG A 110 -9.93 9.50 -16.97
N TRP A 111 -9.18 8.50 -16.51
CA TRP A 111 -7.73 8.56 -16.39
C TRP A 111 -7.14 7.16 -16.35
N GLN A 112 -6.17 6.91 -17.22
CA GLN A 112 -5.50 5.62 -17.37
C GLN A 112 -4.01 5.81 -17.10
N ALA A 113 -3.46 5.03 -16.17
CA ALA A 113 -2.04 5.01 -15.87
C ALA A 113 -1.25 4.35 -17.02
N ASP A 114 -0.10 4.92 -17.35
CA ASP A 114 0.95 4.21 -18.09
C ASP A 114 1.79 3.38 -17.11
N VAL A 115 2.06 3.91 -15.92
CA VAL A 115 2.89 3.27 -14.89
C VAL A 115 2.15 3.29 -13.55
N VAL A 116 2.14 2.15 -12.86
CA VAL A 116 1.69 2.03 -11.47
C VAL A 116 2.87 1.60 -10.63
N VAL A 117 3.11 2.26 -9.49
CA VAL A 117 4.15 1.88 -8.54
C VAL A 117 3.50 1.58 -7.20
N ILE A 118 3.61 0.33 -6.75
CA ILE A 118 2.99 -0.18 -5.53
C ILE A 118 4.07 -0.34 -4.46
N ASN A 119 3.91 0.36 -3.33
CA ASN A 119 4.74 0.23 -2.14
C ASN A 119 3.83 0.03 -0.92
N VAL A 120 3.34 -1.21 -0.76
CA VAL A 120 2.43 -1.61 0.31
C VAL A 120 2.91 -2.94 0.90
N GLY A 121 2.75 -3.09 2.21
CA GLY A 121 3.09 -4.31 2.94
C GLY A 121 3.76 -4.04 4.28
N THR A 122 4.24 -2.82 4.51
CA THR A 122 4.82 -2.39 5.78
C THR A 122 3.88 -2.70 6.94
N ASN A 123 2.63 -2.21 6.85
CA ASN A 123 1.65 -2.33 7.93
C ASN A 123 1.14 -3.76 8.16
N ASP A 124 1.32 -4.67 7.19
CA ASP A 124 0.99 -6.08 7.38
C ASP A 124 1.96 -6.76 8.35
N TYR A 125 3.20 -6.27 8.44
CA TYR A 125 4.27 -6.91 9.21
C TYR A 125 4.85 -6.06 10.35
N ILE A 126 4.42 -4.82 10.55
CA ILE A 126 4.82 -4.06 11.74
C ILE A 126 4.43 -4.78 13.05
N PRO A 127 5.20 -4.63 14.15
CA PRO A 127 4.94 -5.30 15.43
C PRO A 127 3.57 -5.13 16.05
N ILE A 128 2.91 -4.03 15.72
CA ILE A 128 1.56 -3.75 16.20
C ILE A 128 0.49 -4.59 15.52
N ASN A 129 0.78 -5.24 14.38
CA ASN A 129 -0.19 -6.11 13.72
C ASN A 129 -0.25 -7.47 14.45
N PRO A 130 -1.36 -7.79 15.14
CA PRO A 130 -1.52 -9.08 15.81
C PRO A 130 -1.61 -10.27 14.84
N LEU A 131 -1.91 -10.02 13.56
CA LEU A 131 -2.14 -11.08 12.58
C LEU A 131 -0.90 -11.80 12.12
N LYS A 132 0.21 -11.06 11.97
CA LYS A 132 1.50 -11.57 11.45
C LYS A 132 1.27 -12.55 10.28
N PRO A 133 0.70 -12.09 9.16
CA PRO A 133 0.20 -12.98 8.12
C PRO A 133 1.31 -13.90 7.60
N GLU A 134 1.01 -15.19 7.48
CA GLU A 134 1.87 -16.12 6.76
C GLU A 134 2.08 -15.67 5.31
N ALA A 135 3.21 -16.04 4.70
CA ALA A 135 3.57 -15.66 3.33
C ALA A 135 2.44 -15.94 2.32
N ARG A 136 1.80 -17.12 2.40
CA ARG A 136 0.68 -17.51 1.52
C ARG A 136 -0.52 -16.56 1.59
N ASN A 137 -0.78 -16.01 2.78
CA ASN A 137 -1.89 -15.09 2.97
C ASN A 137 -1.53 -13.77 2.34
N PHE A 138 -0.35 -13.22 2.66
CA PHE A 138 0.16 -12.00 2.04
C PHE A 138 0.17 -12.08 0.50
N GLN A 139 0.66 -13.20 -0.03
CA GLN A 139 0.63 -13.50 -1.47
C GLN A 139 -0.77 -13.33 -2.05
N ALA A 140 -1.77 -14.05 -1.53
CA ALA A 140 -3.11 -14.05 -2.10
C ALA A 140 -3.77 -12.65 -2.09
N GLY A 141 -3.56 -11.87 -1.02
CA GLY A 141 -4.09 -10.50 -0.98
C GLY A 141 -3.39 -9.57 -1.97
N TYR A 142 -2.07 -9.74 -2.12
CA TYR A 142 -1.30 -8.98 -3.09
C TYR A 142 -1.68 -9.36 -4.54
N GLU A 143 -1.93 -10.64 -4.82
CA GLU A 143 -2.47 -11.12 -6.12
C GLU A 143 -3.81 -10.45 -6.46
N GLN A 144 -4.70 -10.30 -5.48
CA GLN A 144 -5.97 -9.59 -5.69
C GLN A 144 -5.78 -8.10 -5.95
N LEU A 145 -4.84 -7.46 -5.25
CA LEU A 145 -4.48 -6.07 -5.55
C LEU A 145 -3.96 -5.93 -6.99
N LEU A 146 -3.06 -6.82 -7.41
CA LEU A 146 -2.53 -6.84 -8.78
C LEU A 146 -3.64 -7.07 -9.81
N ALA A 147 -4.54 -8.02 -9.56
CA ALA A 147 -5.68 -8.27 -10.42
C ALA A 147 -6.60 -7.05 -10.53
N ALA A 148 -6.88 -6.36 -9.42
CA ALA A 148 -7.68 -5.13 -9.41
C ALA A 148 -7.00 -4.01 -10.21
N VAL A 149 -5.70 -3.77 -9.99
CA VAL A 149 -4.93 -2.75 -10.71
C VAL A 149 -4.89 -3.07 -12.21
N ARG A 150 -4.55 -4.29 -12.59
CA ARG A 150 -4.51 -4.72 -14.01
C ARG A 150 -5.88 -4.61 -14.67
N ALA A 151 -6.98 -4.93 -13.97
CA ALA A 151 -8.33 -4.79 -14.50
C ALA A 151 -8.72 -3.32 -14.76
N LYS A 152 -8.22 -2.38 -13.96
CA LYS A 152 -8.48 -0.94 -14.13
C LYS A 152 -7.51 -0.24 -15.08
N TYR A 153 -6.29 -0.74 -15.18
CA TYR A 153 -5.22 -0.24 -16.04
C TYR A 153 -4.63 -1.37 -16.89
N PRO A 154 -5.36 -1.84 -17.93
CA PRO A 154 -4.95 -3.01 -18.71
C PRO A 154 -3.60 -2.84 -19.39
N GLY A 155 -3.22 -1.62 -19.79
CA GLY A 155 -1.94 -1.32 -20.45
C GLY A 155 -0.81 -0.84 -19.55
N ALA A 156 -0.99 -0.80 -18.22
CA ALA A 156 0.02 -0.21 -17.34
C ALA A 156 1.23 -1.14 -17.10
N LEU A 157 2.42 -0.56 -16.98
CA LEU A 157 3.56 -1.20 -16.34
C LEU A 157 3.41 -1.07 -14.82
N ILE A 158 3.37 -2.19 -14.10
CA ILE A 158 3.15 -2.25 -12.65
C ILE A 158 4.45 -2.65 -11.97
N PHE A 159 5.03 -1.72 -11.21
CA PHE A 159 6.17 -1.99 -10.35
C PHE A 159 5.69 -2.30 -8.94
N CYS A 160 6.09 -3.46 -8.42
CA CYS A 160 5.92 -3.82 -7.02
C CYS A 160 7.23 -3.60 -6.31
N LEU A 161 7.25 -2.71 -5.32
CA LEU A 161 8.45 -2.42 -4.54
C LEU A 161 8.46 -3.24 -3.26
N MET A 162 9.61 -3.82 -2.93
CA MET A 162 9.82 -4.39 -1.60
C MET A 162 9.73 -3.27 -0.54
N PRO A 163 8.80 -3.34 0.43
CA PRO A 163 8.66 -2.30 1.44
C PRO A 163 9.96 -2.05 2.20
N LEU A 164 10.29 -0.77 2.43
CA LEU A 164 11.57 -0.35 3.01
C LEU A 164 11.89 -1.00 4.36
N ALA A 165 10.85 -1.28 5.16
CA ALA A 165 10.97 -1.95 6.45
C ALA A 165 11.70 -3.31 6.36
N TYR A 166 11.62 -4.01 5.21
CA TYR A 166 12.33 -5.26 4.97
C TYR A 166 13.85 -5.17 5.19
N THR A 167 14.45 -4.05 4.83
CA THR A 167 15.92 -3.88 4.86
C THR A 167 16.45 -3.33 6.18
N CYS A 168 15.59 -2.75 7.02
CA CYS A 168 16.00 -2.09 8.26
C CYS A 168 15.59 -2.82 9.54
N ASP A 169 14.73 -3.83 9.43
CA ASP A 169 14.32 -4.67 10.54
C ASP A 169 14.80 -6.11 10.29
N ALA A 170 15.52 -6.65 11.28
CA ALA A 170 16.05 -8.01 11.24
C ALA A 170 15.01 -9.07 11.64
N ASP A 171 13.81 -8.65 12.00
CA ASP A 171 12.75 -9.57 12.37
C ASP A 171 12.35 -10.48 11.18
N SER A 172 12.32 -11.78 11.44
CA SER A 172 12.04 -12.81 10.43
C SER A 172 10.65 -12.69 9.81
N ARG A 173 9.72 -11.95 10.42
CA ARG A 173 8.41 -11.67 9.82
C ARG A 173 8.50 -11.02 8.44
N TYR A 174 9.54 -10.22 8.17
CA TYR A 174 9.72 -9.61 6.85
C TYR A 174 10.22 -10.61 5.81
N ASP A 175 10.64 -11.82 6.22
CA ASP A 175 10.90 -12.93 5.29
C ASP A 175 9.59 -13.42 4.66
N ALA A 176 8.50 -13.48 5.44
CA ALA A 176 7.19 -13.85 4.93
C ALA A 176 6.64 -12.80 3.96
N LEU A 177 6.88 -11.52 4.23
CA LEU A 177 6.61 -10.42 3.30
C LEU A 177 7.35 -10.66 1.98
N TYR A 178 8.67 -10.84 2.06
CA TYR A 178 9.52 -11.04 0.89
C TYR A 178 9.05 -12.24 0.04
N GLN A 179 8.79 -13.37 0.69
CA GLN A 179 8.30 -14.59 0.03
C GLN A 179 6.94 -14.35 -0.63
N GLY A 180 5.95 -13.85 0.11
CA GLY A 180 4.60 -13.67 -0.39
C GLY A 180 4.54 -12.67 -1.56
N LEU A 181 5.28 -11.57 -1.48
CA LEU A 181 5.36 -10.59 -2.56
C LEU A 181 6.01 -11.18 -3.82
N THR A 182 7.13 -11.89 -3.64
CA THR A 182 7.83 -12.55 -4.75
C THR A 182 6.96 -13.58 -5.44
N GLU A 183 6.23 -14.38 -4.66
CA GLU A 183 5.32 -15.39 -5.19
C GLU A 183 4.12 -14.78 -5.89
N ALA A 184 3.56 -13.68 -5.39
CA ALA A 184 2.43 -12.98 -6.01
C ALA A 184 2.83 -12.42 -7.39
N VAL A 185 3.96 -11.72 -7.48
CA VAL A 185 4.44 -11.16 -8.75
C VAL A 185 4.80 -12.27 -9.74
N ARG A 186 5.46 -13.34 -9.27
CA ARG A 186 5.76 -14.51 -10.12
C ARG A 186 4.48 -15.19 -10.60
N GLY A 187 3.49 -15.34 -9.73
CA GLY A 187 2.20 -15.97 -10.01
C GLY A 187 1.35 -15.22 -11.02
N ALA A 188 1.54 -13.89 -11.13
CA ALA A 188 0.80 -13.06 -12.08
C ALA A 188 1.10 -13.43 -13.55
N GLN A 189 2.26 -14.01 -13.85
CA GLN A 189 2.67 -14.44 -15.22
C GLN A 189 2.47 -13.33 -16.29
N ASP A 190 2.68 -12.08 -15.89
CA ASP A 190 2.51 -10.88 -16.71
C ASP A 190 3.84 -10.13 -16.76
N GLU A 191 4.42 -9.97 -17.96
CA GLU A 191 5.73 -9.34 -18.14
C GLU A 191 5.75 -7.84 -17.79
N MET A 192 4.57 -7.21 -17.75
CA MET A 192 4.38 -5.82 -17.33
C MET A 192 4.13 -5.70 -15.82
N ILE A 193 4.29 -6.78 -15.05
CA ILE A 193 4.31 -6.75 -13.58
C ILE A 193 5.69 -7.15 -13.10
N GLN A 194 6.40 -6.21 -12.48
CA GLN A 194 7.80 -6.38 -12.11
C GLN A 194 8.02 -6.13 -10.62
N LEU A 195 8.78 -7.03 -9.98
CA LEU A 195 9.24 -6.86 -8.61
C LEU A 195 10.60 -6.16 -8.59
N HIS A 196 10.72 -5.11 -7.79
CA HIS A 196 11.99 -4.44 -7.53
C HIS A 196 12.29 -4.44 -6.03
N THR A 197 13.49 -4.87 -5.67
CA THR A 197 13.96 -4.84 -4.27
C THR A 197 14.35 -3.41 -3.88
N THR A 198 14.52 -3.19 -2.57
CA THR A 198 14.93 -1.90 -2.01
C THR A 198 16.26 -1.99 -1.26
N GLY A 199 17.13 -2.88 -1.75
CA GLY A 199 18.36 -3.32 -1.12
C GLY A 199 18.25 -4.72 -0.53
N THR A 200 19.22 -5.09 0.30
CA THR A 200 19.17 -6.29 1.14
C THR A 200 19.37 -5.91 2.60
N ARG A 201 19.23 -6.86 3.53
CA ARG A 201 19.53 -6.59 4.96
C ARG A 201 21.02 -6.31 5.18
N GLU A 202 21.89 -6.92 4.38
CA GLU A 202 23.34 -6.74 4.43
C GLU A 202 23.80 -5.45 3.71
N ALA A 203 23.02 -5.01 2.74
CA ALA A 203 23.28 -3.80 1.96
C ALA A 203 21.98 -2.98 1.76
N PRO A 204 21.43 -2.40 2.85
CA PRO A 204 20.22 -1.59 2.76
C PRO A 204 20.52 -0.34 1.93
N TRP A 205 19.56 0.08 1.10
CA TRP A 205 19.73 1.30 0.30
C TRP A 205 19.73 2.57 1.15
N LEU A 206 19.00 2.54 2.27
CA LEU A 206 18.86 3.64 3.21
C LEU A 206 19.56 3.31 4.53
N ASN A 207 20.13 4.32 5.17
CA ASN A 207 20.64 4.18 6.52
C ASN A 207 19.48 4.19 7.52
N CYS A 208 19.27 3.06 8.21
CA CYS A 208 18.15 2.83 9.11
C CYS A 208 18.07 3.80 10.31
N ILE A 209 19.12 4.56 10.57
CA ILE A 209 19.18 5.54 11.66
C ILE A 209 18.99 6.98 11.14
N THR A 210 19.69 7.34 10.06
CA THR A 210 19.74 8.75 9.62
C THR A 210 18.76 9.08 8.51
N ASP A 211 18.27 8.08 7.78
CA ASP A 211 17.37 8.31 6.64
C ASP A 211 15.89 8.17 7.00
N TYR A 212 15.59 7.73 8.23
CA TYR A 212 14.24 7.55 8.74
C TYR A 212 13.96 8.45 9.94
N VAL A 213 12.71 8.88 10.06
CA VAL A 213 12.17 9.60 11.23
C VAL A 213 12.07 8.66 12.43
N ASP A 214 11.53 7.46 12.21
CA ASP A 214 11.15 6.51 13.27
C ASP A 214 11.46 5.04 12.92
N ARG A 215 12.49 4.83 12.07
CA ARG A 215 12.87 3.54 11.47
C ARG A 215 11.86 2.93 10.50
N ILE A 216 10.74 3.60 10.23
CA ILE A 216 9.74 3.17 9.25
C ILE A 216 9.58 4.24 8.17
N HIS A 217 9.34 5.48 8.57
CA HIS A 217 9.04 6.59 7.68
C HIS A 217 10.32 7.30 7.23
N PRO A 218 10.62 7.37 5.92
CA PRO A 218 11.76 8.14 5.42
C PRO A 218 11.62 9.62 5.73
N THR A 219 12.74 10.27 6.06
CA THR A 219 12.84 11.74 6.02
C THR A 219 12.84 12.25 4.58
N VAL A 220 12.76 13.56 4.36
CA VAL A 220 13.00 14.16 3.03
C VAL A 220 14.31 13.67 2.39
N ALA A 221 15.39 13.55 3.17
CA ALA A 221 16.68 13.08 2.69
C ALA A 221 16.65 11.57 2.37
N GLY A 222 15.98 10.77 3.19
CA GLY A 222 15.77 9.35 2.95
C GLY A 222 14.92 9.08 1.70
N GLY A 223 13.81 9.79 1.54
CA GLY A 223 12.97 9.74 0.35
C GLY A 223 13.71 10.13 -0.92
N ARG A 224 14.62 11.13 -0.85
CA ARG A 224 15.52 11.47 -1.95
C ARG A 224 16.43 10.31 -2.33
N LYS A 225 17.16 9.74 -1.35
CA LYS A 225 18.05 8.59 -1.59
C LYS A 225 17.28 7.39 -2.15
N PHE A 226 16.06 7.17 -1.66
CA PHE A 226 15.22 6.08 -2.14
C PHE A 226 14.87 6.24 -3.61
N ALA A 227 14.39 7.42 -4.02
CA ALA A 227 14.12 7.73 -5.42
C ALA A 227 15.38 7.61 -6.29
N GLU A 228 16.53 8.11 -5.83
CA GLU A 228 17.81 8.02 -6.55
C GLU A 228 18.27 6.57 -6.80
N ARG A 229 17.89 5.64 -5.92
CA ARG A 229 18.17 4.20 -6.08
C ARG A 229 17.17 3.49 -6.97
N LEU A 230 15.90 3.91 -6.95
CA LEU A 230 14.84 3.36 -7.81
C LEU A 230 15.01 3.79 -9.28
N LEU A 231 15.38 5.04 -9.54
CA LEU A 231 15.41 5.56 -10.90
C LEU A 231 16.26 4.75 -11.89
N PRO A 232 17.49 4.30 -11.55
CA PRO A 232 18.29 3.46 -12.45
C PRO A 232 17.70 2.07 -12.72
N VAL A 233 16.88 1.53 -11.81
CA VAL A 233 16.30 0.18 -11.97
C VAL A 233 14.91 0.21 -12.61
N LEU A 234 14.11 1.25 -12.40
CA LEU A 234 12.75 1.36 -12.96
C LEU A 234 12.73 2.01 -14.34
N THR A 235 13.52 3.06 -14.56
CA THR A 235 13.46 3.86 -15.80
C THR A 235 13.77 3.07 -17.07
N PRO A 236 14.71 2.10 -17.08
CA PRO A 236 14.92 1.25 -18.25
C PRO A 236 13.65 0.53 -18.72
N ASP A 237 12.84 -0.01 -17.80
CA ASP A 237 11.59 -0.67 -18.13
C ASP A 237 10.51 0.34 -18.58
N VAL A 238 10.39 1.48 -17.90
CA VAL A 238 9.51 2.56 -18.34
C VAL A 238 9.83 2.98 -19.78
N ARG A 239 11.11 3.14 -20.10
CA ARG A 239 11.59 3.48 -21.45
C ARG A 239 11.32 2.35 -22.44
N ARG A 240 11.50 1.09 -22.04
CA ARG A 240 11.22 -0.08 -22.88
C ARG A 240 9.75 -0.15 -23.30
N PHE A 241 8.83 0.02 -22.34
CA PHE A 241 7.40 -0.11 -22.60
C PHE A 241 6.75 1.18 -23.13
N PHE A 242 7.30 2.36 -22.80
CA PHE A 242 6.77 3.66 -23.21
C PHE A 242 7.85 4.59 -23.81
N PRO A 243 8.55 4.18 -24.88
CA PRO A 243 9.69 4.94 -25.42
C PRO A 243 9.31 6.33 -25.95
N GLN A 244 8.05 6.50 -26.37
CA GLN A 244 7.54 7.81 -26.83
C GLN A 244 7.32 8.78 -25.67
N LYS A 245 7.00 8.27 -24.47
CA LYS A 245 6.74 9.08 -23.27
C LYS A 245 7.98 9.21 -22.38
N CYS A 246 8.90 8.25 -22.42
CA CYS A 246 10.17 8.27 -21.72
C CYS A 246 11.35 8.09 -22.69
N GLY A 247 12.03 9.19 -23.03
CA GLY A 247 13.14 9.20 -23.99
C GLY A 247 14.54 9.16 -23.36
N GLY A 248 15.54 9.38 -24.22
CA GLY A 248 16.97 9.54 -23.91
C GLY A 248 17.63 8.38 -23.18
N SER A 249 18.69 8.68 -22.45
CA SER A 249 19.51 7.70 -21.74
C SER A 249 19.56 7.97 -20.22
N GLY A 250 19.97 6.96 -19.46
CA GLY A 250 20.13 7.10 -18.00
C GLY A 250 18.83 7.04 -17.18
N PRO A 251 18.86 7.54 -15.94
CA PRO A 251 17.83 7.30 -14.92
C PRO A 251 16.63 8.26 -15.00
N ARG A 252 16.54 9.11 -16.03
CA ARG A 252 15.46 10.09 -16.20
C ARG A 252 14.83 9.95 -17.58
N CYS A 253 13.61 10.48 -17.75
CA CYS A 253 12.92 10.54 -19.03
C CYS A 253 13.19 11.85 -19.77
N GLU A 254 14.46 12.27 -19.82
CA GLU A 254 14.91 13.44 -20.56
C GLU A 254 15.28 13.00 -21.99
N GLN A 255 14.95 13.79 -23.01
CA GLN A 255 15.44 13.50 -24.35
C GLN A 255 16.93 13.86 -24.42
N ASP A 256 17.77 12.95 -24.89
CA ASP A 256 19.15 13.30 -25.24
C ASP A 256 19.06 14.40 -26.30
N LEU A 257 19.58 15.59 -26.00
CA LEU A 257 19.76 16.63 -27.01
C LEU A 257 20.58 15.99 -28.12
N ALA A 258 19.95 15.80 -29.29
CA ALA A 258 20.58 15.18 -30.43
C ALA A 258 21.95 15.83 -30.63
N THR A 259 23.02 15.08 -30.40
CA THR A 259 24.34 15.50 -30.85
C THR A 259 24.21 15.60 -32.37
N PRO A 260 24.51 16.75 -33.00
CA PRO A 260 24.37 16.88 -34.44
C PRO A 260 25.25 15.79 -35.06
N SER A 261 24.61 14.84 -35.75
CA SER A 261 25.33 13.85 -36.55
C SER A 261 26.26 14.61 -37.50
N PRO A 262 27.53 14.19 -37.66
CA PRO A 262 28.43 14.86 -38.59
C PRO A 262 27.80 14.79 -39.97
N THR A 263 27.62 15.97 -40.57
CA THR A 263 27.06 16.16 -41.90
C THR A 263 27.78 15.22 -42.85
N ARG A 264 27.09 14.19 -43.35
CA ARG A 264 27.62 13.31 -44.38
C ARG A 264 27.73 14.14 -45.65
N GLN A 265 28.94 14.62 -45.93
CA GLN A 265 29.28 15.23 -47.21
C GLN A 265 28.89 14.27 -48.32
N THR A 266 28.04 14.75 -49.22
CA THR A 266 27.77 14.13 -50.51
C THR A 266 29.04 14.18 -51.35
N SER A 267 29.71 13.04 -51.49
CA SER A 267 30.62 12.78 -52.60
C SER A 267 29.90 11.87 -53.60
N SER A 268 29.62 12.47 -54.76
CA SER A 268 29.23 11.83 -56.01
C SER A 268 30.31 10.91 -56.54
N GLU A 269 29.91 9.72 -56.98
CA GLU A 269 30.43 8.88 -58.09
C GLU A 269 29.79 7.48 -57.87
N THR A 270 29.48 6.61 -58.83
CA THR A 270 29.24 6.61 -60.28
C THR A 270 28.71 5.19 -60.53
N THR A 271 27.68 5.09 -61.39
CA THR A 271 27.03 3.86 -61.87
C THR A 271 27.99 2.72 -62.26
N THR A 272 27.62 1.48 -61.92
CA THR A 272 27.67 0.37 -62.89
C THR A 272 26.63 -0.69 -62.54
N ALA A 273 25.83 -1.05 -63.56
CA ALA A 273 24.80 -2.07 -63.54
C ALA A 273 25.37 -3.45 -63.88
N ALA A 274 24.74 -4.52 -63.38
CA ALA A 274 24.65 -5.82 -64.06
C ALA A 274 23.52 -6.69 -63.48
N SER A 275 22.91 -7.44 -64.38
CA SER A 275 21.58 -8.03 -64.36
C SER A 275 21.37 -9.32 -63.55
N GLU A 276 20.11 -9.49 -63.16
CA GLU A 276 19.20 -10.66 -63.23
C GLU A 276 19.78 -12.09 -63.29
N THR A 277 19.17 -12.98 -62.49
CA THR A 277 18.59 -14.24 -63.03
C THR A 277 17.50 -14.78 -62.11
N SER A 278 16.44 -15.25 -62.76
CA SER A 278 15.18 -15.80 -62.22
C SER A 278 15.19 -17.32 -62.09
N ALA A 279 14.36 -17.88 -61.19
CA ALA A 279 13.49 -19.06 -61.37
C ALA A 279 12.78 -19.33 -60.02
N ALA A 280 11.46 -19.22 -59.83
CA ALA A 280 10.31 -19.95 -60.39
C ALA A 280 9.99 -21.31 -59.72
N ALA A 281 8.85 -21.32 -59.01
CA ALA A 281 7.85 -22.37 -58.75
C ALA A 281 8.29 -23.70 -58.06
N THR A 282 7.50 -24.36 -57.19
CA THR A 282 6.11 -24.85 -57.43
C THR A 282 5.51 -25.45 -56.14
N THR A 283 4.17 -25.32 -55.93
CA THR A 283 3.16 -26.27 -55.31
C THR A 283 3.41 -26.95 -53.95
N ALA A 284 2.45 -27.29 -53.08
CA ALA A 284 0.99 -27.24 -53.04
C ALA A 284 0.49 -27.59 -51.61
N SER A 285 -0.81 -27.36 -51.39
CA SER A 285 -1.75 -28.10 -50.51
C SER A 285 -1.83 -27.82 -49.01
N SER A 286 -2.90 -27.09 -48.69
CA SER A 286 -3.99 -27.40 -47.74
C SER A 286 -3.79 -28.51 -46.71
N GLU A 287 -4.04 -28.18 -45.44
CA GLU A 287 -4.96 -28.97 -44.62
C GLU A 287 -5.59 -28.13 -43.49
N THR A 288 -6.92 -28.18 -43.48
CA THR A 288 -7.83 -27.63 -42.48
C THR A 288 -7.83 -28.57 -41.28
N THR A 289 -7.58 -28.08 -40.07
CA THR A 289 -7.93 -28.81 -38.84
C THR A 289 -8.79 -27.95 -37.94
N THR A 290 -10.02 -28.44 -37.80
CA THR A 290 -11.09 -28.00 -36.91
C THR A 290 -10.66 -27.98 -35.45
N ALA A 291 -10.85 -26.84 -34.79
CA ALA A 291 -10.77 -26.70 -33.34
C ALA A 291 -11.94 -27.47 -32.69
N ALA A 292 -11.61 -28.54 -31.97
CA ALA A 292 -12.55 -29.25 -31.13
C ALA A 292 -12.78 -28.45 -29.83
N THR A 293 -13.99 -27.93 -29.66
CA THR A 293 -14.51 -27.37 -28.42
C THR A 293 -14.64 -28.50 -27.40
N THR A 294 -13.65 -28.63 -26.50
CA THR A 294 -13.78 -29.49 -25.32
C THR A 294 -14.57 -28.72 -24.25
N GLY A 295 -15.82 -29.15 -24.06
CA GLY A 295 -16.66 -28.70 -22.97
C GLY A 295 -15.99 -28.98 -21.63
N ARG A 296 -15.85 -27.93 -20.80
CA ARG A 296 -15.44 -28.02 -19.41
C ARG A 296 -16.54 -28.77 -18.64
N PRO A 297 -16.24 -29.86 -17.93
CA PRO A 297 -17.23 -30.49 -17.08
C PRO A 297 -17.58 -29.55 -15.93
N SER A 298 -18.88 -29.36 -15.74
CA SER A 298 -19.50 -28.83 -14.52
C SER A 298 -18.93 -29.59 -13.32
N SER A 299 -18.01 -28.96 -12.59
CA SER A 299 -17.58 -29.47 -11.29
C SER A 299 -18.66 -29.10 -10.27
N SER A 300 -19.22 -30.13 -9.66
CA SER A 300 -20.05 -30.06 -8.47
C SER A 300 -19.38 -29.22 -7.39
N ALA A 301 -20.09 -28.20 -6.90
CA ALA A 301 -19.70 -27.42 -5.74
C ALA A 301 -19.44 -28.34 -4.53
N PRO A 302 -18.33 -28.17 -3.77
CA PRO A 302 -18.24 -28.72 -2.44
C PRO A 302 -19.19 -27.96 -1.51
N ALA A 303 -19.87 -28.70 -0.64
CA ALA A 303 -20.70 -28.14 0.40
C ALA A 303 -19.84 -27.42 1.46
N GLY A 304 -20.19 -26.16 1.77
CA GLY A 304 -19.93 -25.52 3.05
C GLY A 304 -18.54 -24.93 3.30
N GLY A 305 -18.07 -24.01 2.45
CA GLY A 305 -16.99 -23.08 2.84
C GLY A 305 -17.52 -22.00 3.80
N ALA A 306 -16.72 -21.60 4.79
CA ALA A 306 -17.06 -20.51 5.69
C ALA A 306 -16.70 -19.17 5.03
N GLU A 307 -17.68 -18.28 4.87
CA GLU A 307 -17.46 -16.98 4.21
C GLU A 307 -17.38 -15.87 5.25
N CYS A 308 -16.40 -14.98 5.11
CA CYS A 308 -16.28 -13.81 5.98
C CYS A 308 -17.03 -12.66 5.36
N CYS A 309 -18.07 -12.18 6.05
CA CYS A 309 -19.00 -11.23 5.49
C CYS A 309 -18.90 -9.87 6.15
N TYR A 310 -19.00 -8.85 5.31
CA TYR A 310 -18.89 -7.46 5.67
C TYR A 310 -20.21 -6.78 5.35
N PRO A 311 -20.57 -5.69 6.05
CA PRO A 311 -21.78 -4.93 5.73
C PRO A 311 -21.78 -4.49 4.26
N ASP A 312 -22.84 -4.81 3.52
CA ASP A 312 -23.10 -4.24 2.19
C ASP A 312 -23.46 -2.76 2.35
N CYS A 313 -23.05 -2.00 1.34
CA CYS A 313 -23.14 -0.56 1.26
C CYS A 313 -24.38 -0.11 0.50
N ALA A 314 -24.95 -0.99 -0.34
CA ALA A 314 -26.15 -0.72 -1.14
C ALA A 314 -27.44 -1.05 -0.40
N ASP A 315 -27.42 -2.05 0.50
CA ASP A 315 -28.53 -2.45 1.35
C ASP A 315 -27.98 -3.00 2.68
N ALA A 316 -28.80 -3.11 3.74
CA ALA A 316 -28.39 -3.68 5.03
C ALA A 316 -28.06 -5.20 4.99
N GLN A 317 -27.81 -5.75 3.80
CA GLN A 317 -27.35 -7.11 3.60
C GLN A 317 -25.85 -7.21 3.87
N LYS A 318 -25.32 -8.42 4.02
CA LYS A 318 -23.88 -8.64 4.19
C LYS A 318 -23.31 -9.17 2.89
N VAL A 319 -22.25 -8.56 2.37
CA VAL A 319 -21.46 -9.13 1.27
C VAL A 319 -20.43 -10.08 1.86
N CYS A 320 -20.46 -11.32 1.41
CA CYS A 320 -19.58 -12.37 1.87
C CYS A 320 -18.39 -12.49 0.94
N ASN A 321 -17.17 -12.34 1.48
CA ASN A 321 -15.97 -12.69 0.74
C ASN A 321 -15.96 -14.21 0.58
N THR A 322 -16.09 -14.66 -0.67
CA THR A 322 -15.83 -16.06 -1.01
C THR A 322 -14.37 -16.40 -0.69
N GLU A 323 -14.03 -17.69 -0.55
CA GLU A 323 -12.68 -18.14 -0.18
C GLU A 323 -11.55 -17.55 -1.03
N SER A 324 -11.85 -17.00 -2.21
CA SER A 324 -10.90 -16.35 -3.13
C SER A 324 -10.57 -14.89 -2.81
N GLU A 325 -11.39 -14.16 -2.04
CA GLU A 325 -11.26 -12.70 -1.87
C GLU A 325 -10.53 -12.28 -0.59
N SER A 326 -10.29 -13.20 0.35
CA SER A 326 -9.30 -13.03 1.43
C SER A 326 -9.12 -14.36 2.18
N PRO A 327 -8.16 -15.22 1.75
CA PRO A 327 -7.98 -16.55 2.35
C PRO A 327 -7.70 -16.51 3.85
N PHE A 328 -7.09 -15.42 4.33
CA PHE A 328 -6.86 -15.22 5.76
C PHE A 328 -8.14 -14.91 6.52
N CYS A 329 -8.93 -13.95 6.06
CA CYS A 329 -10.14 -13.53 6.78
C CYS A 329 -11.21 -14.64 6.78
N THR A 330 -11.21 -15.51 5.76
CA THR A 330 -12.12 -16.65 5.68
C THR A 330 -11.63 -17.89 6.43
N SER A 331 -10.36 -17.95 6.87
CA SER A 331 -9.81 -19.20 7.44
C SER A 331 -10.28 -19.53 8.86
N SER A 332 -10.83 -18.57 9.62
CA SER A 332 -11.43 -18.86 10.93
C SER A 332 -12.42 -17.77 11.38
N PRO A 333 -13.35 -18.08 12.32
CA PRO A 333 -14.21 -17.07 12.92
C PRO A 333 -13.45 -15.95 13.64
N ALA A 334 -12.29 -16.29 14.21
CA ALA A 334 -11.43 -15.31 14.86
C ALA A 334 -10.79 -14.37 13.84
N ASN A 335 -10.29 -14.91 12.73
CA ASN A 335 -9.67 -14.13 11.66
C ASN A 335 -10.68 -13.22 10.99
N CYS A 336 -11.89 -13.71 10.75
CA CYS A 336 -12.95 -12.91 10.16
C CYS A 336 -13.30 -11.69 11.04
N ARG A 337 -13.47 -11.91 12.36
CA ARG A 337 -13.67 -10.80 13.32
C ARG A 337 -12.50 -9.84 13.32
N GLN A 338 -11.28 -10.35 13.19
CA GLN A 338 -10.09 -9.54 13.20
C GLN A 338 -9.95 -8.67 11.95
N CYS A 339 -10.48 -9.14 10.81
CA CYS A 339 -10.64 -8.36 9.59
C CYS A 339 -11.82 -7.37 9.62
N GLY A 340 -12.60 -7.33 10.71
CA GLY A 340 -13.79 -6.49 10.84
C GLY A 340 -15.05 -7.08 10.21
N GLY A 341 -15.05 -8.37 9.87
CA GLY A 341 -16.21 -9.09 9.33
C GLY A 341 -16.84 -10.05 10.35
N GLU A 342 -17.96 -10.66 9.96
CA GLU A 342 -18.59 -11.76 10.68
C GLU A 342 -18.70 -12.99 9.78
N LEU A 343 -18.32 -14.17 10.28
CA LEU A 343 -18.48 -15.39 9.49
C LEU A 343 -19.98 -15.69 9.31
N CYS A 344 -20.39 -15.89 8.06
CA CYS A 344 -21.68 -16.49 7.76
C CYS A 344 -21.52 -17.98 7.53
N SER A 345 -22.34 -18.79 8.20
CA SER A 345 -22.53 -20.19 7.84
C SER A 345 -23.34 -20.23 6.54
N GLY A 346 -22.74 -20.72 5.46
CA GLY A 346 -23.40 -20.83 4.16
C GLY A 346 -24.71 -21.62 4.21
N GLN A 347 -25.83 -20.91 4.36
CA GLN A 347 -27.09 -21.27 3.72
C GLN A 347 -27.50 -20.05 2.91
N GLY A 348 -27.37 -20.17 1.58
CA GLY A 348 -27.76 -19.13 0.65
C GLY A 348 -29.20 -18.71 0.90
N SER A 349 -29.41 -17.43 1.20
CA SER A 349 -30.71 -16.80 1.06
C SER A 349 -30.65 -15.88 -0.16
N GLN A 350 -30.76 -16.48 -1.34
CA GLN A 350 -31.35 -15.76 -2.46
C GLN A 350 -32.82 -15.55 -2.11
N THR A 351 -33.15 -14.41 -1.52
CA THR A 351 -34.55 -13.99 -1.37
C THR A 351 -34.99 -13.36 -2.70
N THR A 352 -35.47 -14.20 -3.63
CA THR A 352 -36.33 -13.72 -4.71
C THR A 352 -37.69 -13.37 -4.11
N ALA A 353 -37.91 -12.11 -3.79
CA ALA A 353 -39.26 -11.60 -3.51
C ALA A 353 -39.49 -10.31 -4.30
N SER A 354 -40.20 -10.43 -5.42
CA SER A 354 -40.84 -9.30 -6.10
C SER A 354 -41.86 -8.63 -5.17
N PRO A 355 -42.10 -7.31 -5.31
CA PRO A 355 -42.88 -6.55 -4.36
C PRO A 355 -44.38 -6.76 -4.57
N THR A 356 -45.09 -7.13 -3.50
CA THR A 356 -46.55 -6.99 -3.44
C THR A 356 -46.87 -5.91 -2.41
N VAL A 357 -47.47 -4.82 -2.88
CA VAL A 357 -47.99 -3.72 -2.06
C VAL A 357 -49.21 -4.21 -1.26
N PRO A 358 -49.29 -3.85 0.04
CA PRO A 358 -50.57 -3.33 0.53
C PRO A 358 -50.43 -2.02 1.32
N THR A 359 -51.42 -1.17 1.08
CA THR A 359 -51.69 0.16 1.60
C THR A 359 -52.08 0.16 3.10
N THR A 360 -51.97 1.35 3.74
CA THR A 360 -52.50 1.82 5.05
C THR A 360 -51.70 1.43 6.31
N ALA A 361 -51.44 2.28 7.32
CA ALA A 361 -51.88 3.64 7.67
C ALA A 361 -50.82 4.39 8.52
N VAL A 362 -50.95 5.71 8.60
CA VAL A 362 -50.13 6.69 9.37
C VAL A 362 -50.45 6.64 10.89
N PRO A 363 -49.47 6.89 11.78
CA PRO A 363 -49.60 8.07 12.66
C PRO A 363 -48.28 8.86 12.90
N THR A 364 -48.39 10.17 12.63
CA THR A 364 -47.91 11.37 13.35
C THR A 364 -46.77 11.33 14.40
N THR A 365 -45.73 12.11 14.07
CA THR A 365 -44.97 13.13 14.85
C THR A 365 -44.45 12.86 16.26
N ALA A 366 -43.12 13.00 16.42
CA ALA A 366 -42.50 13.74 17.53
C ALA A 366 -41.17 14.38 17.10
N VAL A 367 -40.97 15.61 17.56
CA VAL A 367 -39.87 16.58 17.32
C VAL A 367 -38.65 16.26 18.19
N PRO A 368 -37.40 16.58 17.76
CA PRO A 368 -36.21 16.36 18.58
C PRO A 368 -35.95 17.50 19.58
N THR A 369 -35.66 17.13 20.84
CA THR A 369 -35.30 18.06 21.92
C THR A 369 -33.77 18.25 21.96
N THR A 370 -33.34 19.50 21.81
CA THR A 370 -31.98 20.02 22.03
C THR A 370 -31.71 20.30 23.51
N VAL A 371 -30.53 19.97 24.05
CA VAL A 371 -29.90 20.68 25.19
C VAL A 371 -28.38 20.39 25.26
N PRO A 372 -27.53 21.16 25.99
CA PRO A 372 -26.67 22.18 25.39
C PRO A 372 -25.17 22.04 25.73
N SER A 373 -24.37 22.86 25.04
CA SER A 373 -22.97 23.16 25.31
C SER A 373 -22.77 23.94 26.62
N THR A 374 -21.74 23.60 27.39
CA THR A 374 -21.13 24.51 28.37
C THR A 374 -19.62 24.55 28.21
N SER A 375 -19.15 25.75 27.91
CA SER A 375 -17.76 26.19 27.96
C SER A 375 -17.32 26.43 29.42
N ALA A 376 -16.05 26.16 29.72
CA ALA A 376 -15.36 26.80 30.83
C ALA A 376 -13.86 26.90 30.51
N ALA A 377 -13.39 28.14 30.34
CA ALA A 377 -12.00 28.51 30.35
C ALA A 377 -11.47 28.45 31.79
N GLY A 378 -10.25 27.96 31.97
CA GLY A 378 -9.54 27.91 33.25
C GLY A 378 -8.05 28.12 33.04
N THR A 379 -7.57 29.22 33.62
CA THR A 379 -6.26 29.87 33.51
C THR A 379 -5.08 29.06 34.01
N THR A 380 -3.91 29.44 33.49
CA THR A 380 -2.54 29.02 33.79
C THR A 380 -2.09 29.24 35.24
N THR A 381 -1.41 28.25 35.82
CA THR A 381 -0.33 28.46 36.81
C THR A 381 0.67 27.30 36.75
N ARG A 382 1.96 27.64 36.58
CA ARG A 382 3.13 26.76 36.72
C ARG A 382 3.68 26.89 38.15
N PRO A 383 4.12 25.78 38.77
CA PRO A 383 5.34 25.74 39.57
C PRO A 383 6.29 24.68 38.96
N GLY A 384 7.59 24.91 38.82
CA GLY A 384 8.52 25.14 39.92
C GLY A 384 9.24 23.81 40.18
N SER A 385 10.50 23.72 39.74
CA SER A 385 11.37 22.56 39.89
C SER A 385 11.62 22.25 41.37
N THR A 386 11.30 21.04 41.80
CA THR A 386 11.80 20.46 43.06
C THR A 386 12.22 19.02 42.83
N SER A 387 13.46 18.74 43.21
CA SER A 387 14.13 17.44 43.27
C SER A 387 13.30 16.37 43.99
N THR A 388 13.12 15.20 43.37
CA THR A 388 12.43 14.04 43.99
C THR A 388 13.45 12.95 44.39
N PRO A 389 13.30 12.31 45.57
CA PRO A 389 14.21 11.26 46.06
C PRO A 389 14.08 9.95 45.28
N ALA A 390 15.13 9.14 45.33
CA ALA A 390 15.22 7.81 44.72
C ALA A 390 14.14 6.85 45.27
N GLY A 391 13.19 6.51 44.42
CA GLY A 391 12.06 5.61 44.68
C GLY A 391 11.06 5.71 43.54
N GLY A 392 11.45 5.26 42.34
CA GLY A 392 10.61 5.32 41.14
C GLY A 392 9.45 4.34 41.24
N ALA A 393 8.22 4.81 41.04
CA ALA A 393 7.07 3.94 40.85
C ALA A 393 7.10 3.34 39.44
N GLU A 394 6.95 2.03 39.34
CA GLU A 394 7.00 1.29 38.08
C GLU A 394 5.61 0.73 37.75
N CYS A 395 5.25 0.73 36.47
CA CYS A 395 3.98 0.20 35.99
C CYS A 395 4.18 -1.26 35.56
N CYS A 396 3.61 -2.20 36.32
CA CYS A 396 3.87 -3.63 36.11
C CYS A 396 2.59 -4.33 35.61
N TYR A 397 2.75 -5.33 34.73
CA TYR A 397 1.62 -5.96 34.01
C TYR A 397 1.39 -7.39 34.53
N PRO A 398 0.13 -7.82 34.75
CA PRO A 398 -0.14 -9.16 35.24
C PRO A 398 -0.09 -10.22 34.12
N ASP A 399 0.97 -11.02 34.09
CA ASP A 399 0.94 -12.40 33.58
C ASP A 399 1.00 -13.36 34.78
N CYS A 400 -0.10 -14.05 35.06
CA CYS A 400 -0.19 -15.05 36.10
C CYS A 400 0.39 -16.39 35.60
N ALA A 401 1.67 -16.65 35.88
CA ALA A 401 2.19 -17.98 36.22
C ALA A 401 3.71 -17.98 36.55
N ASP A 402 4.23 -17.00 37.30
CA ASP A 402 5.35 -17.28 38.22
C ASP A 402 5.65 -16.10 39.14
N SER A 403 6.29 -16.38 40.27
CA SER A 403 6.56 -15.46 41.39
C SER A 403 7.60 -14.35 41.11
N GLN A 404 7.82 -13.97 39.85
CA GLN A 404 8.64 -12.82 39.46
C GLN A 404 7.78 -11.77 38.75
N LYS A 405 7.45 -10.69 39.47
CA LYS A 405 6.86 -9.50 38.87
C LYS A 405 7.87 -8.90 37.89
N VAL A 406 7.68 -9.09 36.59
CA VAL A 406 8.51 -8.46 35.55
C VAL A 406 7.99 -7.03 35.35
N CYS A 407 8.63 -6.07 36.00
CA CYS A 407 8.50 -4.66 35.61
C CYS A 407 9.40 -4.47 34.39
N ASN A 408 8.78 -4.33 33.21
CA ASN A 408 9.48 -4.40 31.93
C ASN A 408 10.13 -3.05 31.60
N THR A 409 11.41 -2.91 31.94
CA THR A 409 12.21 -1.69 31.74
C THR A 409 12.37 -1.27 30.28
N GLU A 410 12.00 -2.11 29.30
CA GLU A 410 12.08 -1.80 27.87
C GLU A 410 10.72 -1.40 27.24
N ARG A 411 9.61 -1.54 27.97
CA ARG A 411 8.27 -1.04 27.57
C ARG A 411 7.85 0.25 28.27
N ASP A 412 8.68 0.78 29.16
CA ASP A 412 8.34 1.92 30.00
C ASP A 412 8.30 3.23 29.20
N SER A 413 7.14 3.48 28.58
CA SER A 413 6.75 4.82 28.18
C SER A 413 6.68 5.70 29.43
N PRO A 414 7.29 6.90 29.44
CA PRO A 414 7.18 7.88 30.54
C PRO A 414 5.72 8.20 30.91
N PHE A 415 4.80 7.96 29.99
CA PHE A 415 3.37 8.09 30.22
C PHE A 415 2.86 7.06 31.24
N CYS A 416 3.19 5.77 31.09
CA CYS A 416 2.61 4.70 31.90
C CYS A 416 3.07 4.73 33.38
N THR A 417 4.27 5.26 33.65
CA THR A 417 4.84 5.36 35.00
C THR A 417 4.51 6.68 35.72
N SER A 418 3.88 7.64 35.03
CA SER A 418 3.61 8.98 35.59
C SER A 418 2.45 9.02 36.60
N SER A 419 1.53 8.05 36.58
CA SER A 419 0.47 7.92 37.60
C SER A 419 -0.20 6.54 37.58
N ALA A 420 -0.89 6.18 38.67
CA ALA A 420 -1.69 4.96 38.73
C ALA A 420 -2.85 4.94 37.70
N ALA A 421 -3.36 6.11 37.30
CA ALA A 421 -4.37 6.19 36.25
C ALA A 421 -3.78 5.85 34.88
N ASN A 422 -2.59 6.38 34.57
CA ASN A 422 -1.91 6.13 33.30
C ASN A 422 -1.41 4.68 33.23
N CYS A 423 -0.97 4.10 34.34
CA CYS A 423 -0.60 2.70 34.39
C CYS A 423 -1.78 1.76 34.07
N ARG A 424 -2.97 2.06 34.61
CA ARG A 424 -4.21 1.33 34.25
C ARG A 424 -4.60 1.50 32.79
N GLN A 425 -4.39 2.67 32.20
CA GLN A 425 -4.61 2.89 30.76
C GLN A 425 -3.66 2.08 29.88
N CYS A 426 -2.44 1.81 30.37
CA CYS A 426 -1.50 0.93 29.68
C CYS A 426 -1.79 -0.57 29.91
N GLY A 427 -2.73 -0.92 30.78
CA GLY A 427 -3.09 -2.30 31.11
C GLY A 427 -2.31 -2.91 32.28
N GLY A 428 -1.58 -2.08 33.06
CA GLY A 428 -0.80 -2.50 34.22
C GLY A 428 -1.35 -1.96 35.55
N GLU A 429 -0.69 -2.33 36.64
CA GLU A 429 -0.92 -1.79 37.98
C GLU A 429 0.39 -1.19 38.54
N LEU A 430 0.27 0.02 39.12
CA LEU A 430 1.43 0.75 39.61
C LEU A 430 1.94 0.10 40.91
N CYS A 431 3.13 -0.49 40.87
CA CYS A 431 3.76 -1.11 42.03
C CYS A 431 4.77 -0.15 42.65
N LEU A 432 4.66 0.11 43.96
CA LEU A 432 5.70 0.81 44.71
C LEU A 432 6.84 -0.19 44.96
N THR A 433 7.98 -0.01 44.29
CA THR A 433 9.18 -0.79 44.56
C THR A 433 9.66 -0.47 45.99
N ARG A 434 9.68 -1.48 46.88
CA ARG A 434 10.43 -1.37 48.14
C ARG A 434 11.91 -1.41 47.80
N ALA A 435 12.63 -0.34 48.11
CA ALA A 435 14.07 -0.26 47.95
C ALA A 435 14.76 -1.44 48.63
N ILE A 436 15.42 -2.30 47.83
CA ILE A 436 16.40 -3.26 48.32
C ILE A 436 17.76 -2.62 48.04
N PHE A 437 18.41 -2.15 49.10
CA PHE A 437 19.83 -1.77 49.11
C PHE A 437 20.66 -2.99 49.54
N PRO A 438 21.97 -2.99 49.21
CA PRO A 438 22.67 -3.94 48.33
C PRO A 438 22.63 -5.42 48.75
#